data_AF-A0A6P0T9X8-F1
#
_entry.id   AF-A0A6P0T9X8-F1
#
_cell.length_a   1.000
_cell.length_b   1.000
_cell.length_c   1.000
_cell.angle_alpha   90.00
_cell.angle_beta   90.00
_cell.angle_gamma   90.00
#
_symmetry.space_group_name_H-M   'P 1'
#
loop_
_entity.id
_entity.type
_entity.pdbx_description
1 polymer ?
#
loop_
_entity_poly.entity_id
_entity_poly.type
_entity_poly.pdbx_seq_one_letter_code
_entity_poly.pdbx_strand_id
1 'polypeptide(L)'
;MSRRMPVFPMSILPMSVFPMSVLPLMVLLLAGCGPAPELSDNTQSSDQAATTQAQTVAPPATASQTVSTNSNDYSDQGAITGNQDNQREVGSQSNAIPSETVANGAVANGAVPKDRKANQGDKSSVAISGVRTDAVPSDTVMVPGERLGPVTLTSTYADLMETFGRDRLSDTEVHLGEGFMTSATHVDLGDDYSFSVVWTDGDRTAPLEIRDLGPGWQTPEGIHYGMSFDQLQETLGSFELLGFGWDYGGTVMLETTTLAHYSGKMIIRVEPSTSDWETKSEQLLRVSGDQPFSSTNPNFSGLDMEVYELILRLNAL
;
A
#
# COMPACT_ATOMS: atom_id res chain seq x y z
N MET A 1 22.87 62.92 8.31
CA MET A 1 22.85 62.24 7.00
C MET A 1 21.90 61.06 7.10
N SER A 2 20.69 61.19 6.55
CA SER A 2 19.63 60.18 6.63
C SER A 2 19.28 59.75 5.21
N ARG A 3 19.55 58.49 4.85
CA ARG A 3 19.21 57.91 3.54
C ARG A 3 17.91 57.12 3.68
N ARG A 4 16.85 57.59 3.01
CA ARG A 4 15.62 56.83 2.78
C ARG A 4 15.90 55.77 1.72
N MET A 5 15.49 54.53 1.97
CA MET A 5 15.45 53.47 0.95
C MET A 5 14.13 53.56 0.16
N PRO A 6 14.13 53.16 -1.14
CA PRO A 6 12.92 53.15 -1.95
C PRO A 6 12.07 51.90 -1.69
N VAL A 7 10.75 52.09 -1.70
CA VAL A 7 9.74 51.03 -1.65
C VAL A 7 9.42 50.63 -3.09
N PHE A 8 9.55 49.35 -3.43
CA PHE A 8 9.11 48.80 -4.72
C PHE A 8 7.66 48.31 -4.61
N PRO A 9 6.80 48.56 -5.63
CA PRO A 9 5.45 48.04 -5.65
C PRO A 9 5.44 46.56 -6.05
N MET A 10 4.65 45.77 -5.33
CA MET A 10 4.34 44.38 -5.60
C MET A 10 3.44 44.30 -6.84
N SER A 11 3.92 43.66 -7.92
CA SER A 11 3.16 43.42 -9.14
C SER A 11 2.32 42.16 -8.96
N ILE A 12 1.00 42.31 -9.02
CA ILE A 12 0.03 41.21 -9.00
C ILE A 12 -0.01 40.61 -10.42
N LEU A 13 0.38 39.34 -10.56
CA LEU A 13 0.23 38.57 -11.79
C LEU A 13 -1.21 38.03 -11.90
N PRO A 14 -1.81 38.03 -13.10
CA PRO A 14 -3.14 37.47 -13.30
C PRO A 14 -3.11 35.93 -13.27
N MET A 15 -4.11 35.34 -12.60
CA MET A 15 -4.43 33.92 -12.67
C MET A 15 -4.73 33.52 -14.11
N SER A 16 -3.92 32.61 -14.65
CA SER A 16 -4.18 31.98 -15.94
C SER A 16 -5.25 30.90 -15.76
N VAL A 17 -6.36 31.06 -16.48
CA VAL A 17 -7.47 30.09 -16.52
C VAL A 17 -7.05 28.97 -17.48
N PHE A 18 -6.85 27.76 -16.95
CA PHE A 18 -6.61 26.58 -17.78
C PHE A 18 -7.91 26.17 -18.50
N PRO A 19 -7.88 25.88 -19.81
CA PRO A 19 -9.04 25.32 -20.50
C PRO A 19 -9.26 23.86 -20.07
N MET A 20 -10.52 23.52 -19.79
CA MET A 20 -10.99 22.14 -19.64
C MET A 20 -10.58 21.31 -20.85
N SER A 21 -9.77 20.28 -20.60
CA SER A 21 -9.43 19.28 -21.60
C SER A 21 -10.68 18.42 -21.88
N VAL A 22 -11.13 18.45 -23.13
CA VAL A 22 -12.23 17.62 -23.64
C VAL A 22 -11.65 16.25 -23.97
N LEU A 23 -12.02 15.24 -23.20
CA LEU A 23 -11.73 13.83 -23.50
C LEU A 23 -12.33 13.44 -24.86
N PRO A 24 -11.57 12.80 -25.77
CA PRO A 24 -12.15 12.26 -26.99
C PRO A 24 -12.96 11.01 -26.67
N LEU A 25 -14.21 11.05 -27.11
CA LEU A 25 -15.16 9.94 -27.17
C LEU A 25 -14.58 8.81 -28.02
N MET A 26 -14.14 7.73 -27.39
CA MET A 26 -13.64 6.54 -28.07
C MET A 26 -14.84 5.78 -28.68
N VAL A 27 -14.94 5.83 -30.01
CA VAL A 27 -15.96 5.12 -30.79
C VAL A 27 -15.63 3.63 -30.79
N LEU A 28 -16.49 2.85 -30.12
CA LEU A 28 -16.47 1.38 -30.13
C LEU A 28 -17.00 0.89 -31.49
N LEU A 29 -16.08 0.55 -32.42
CA LEU A 29 -16.43 -0.14 -33.66
C LEU A 29 -16.64 -1.63 -33.36
N LEU A 30 -17.91 -2.05 -33.37
CA LEU A 30 -18.32 -3.46 -33.43
C LEU A 30 -17.91 -4.04 -34.80
N ALA A 31 -16.80 -4.77 -34.84
CA ALA A 31 -16.41 -5.58 -35.97
C ALA A 31 -17.19 -6.91 -35.93
N GLY A 32 -17.80 -7.24 -37.08
CA GLY A 32 -18.76 -8.31 -37.24
C GLY A 32 -18.19 -9.72 -37.20
N CYS A 33 -19.11 -10.63 -36.86
CA CYS A 33 -19.01 -12.07 -36.92
C CYS A 33 -18.72 -12.53 -38.37
N GLY A 34 -17.61 -13.23 -38.57
CA GLY A 34 -17.29 -13.98 -39.79
C GLY A 34 -17.11 -15.47 -39.47
N PRO A 35 -17.57 -16.39 -40.34
CA PRO A 35 -17.62 -17.81 -40.04
C PRO A 35 -16.25 -18.49 -40.06
N ALA A 36 -16.13 -19.50 -39.20
CA ALA A 36 -14.96 -20.37 -39.02
C ALA A 36 -14.58 -21.15 -40.30
N PRO A 37 -13.28 -21.35 -40.58
CA PRO A 37 -12.85 -22.30 -41.59
C PRO A 37 -12.85 -23.75 -41.07
N GLU A 38 -13.31 -24.65 -41.94
CA GLU A 38 -13.30 -26.11 -41.81
C GLU A 38 -11.91 -26.66 -41.47
N LEU A 39 -11.87 -27.56 -40.48
CA LEU A 39 -10.77 -28.48 -40.21
C LEU A 39 -10.80 -29.60 -41.24
N SER A 40 -9.81 -29.63 -42.14
CA SER A 40 -9.52 -30.78 -42.98
C SER A 40 -8.55 -31.73 -42.27
N ASP A 41 -9.06 -32.91 -41.92
CA ASP A 41 -8.28 -34.08 -41.50
C ASP A 41 -7.31 -34.50 -42.62
N ASN A 42 -6.01 -34.46 -42.33
CA ASN A 42 -5.05 -35.29 -43.04
C ASN A 42 -3.82 -35.55 -42.17
N THR A 43 -3.76 -36.71 -41.50
CA THR A 43 -2.49 -37.25 -41.01
C THR A 43 -2.40 -38.71 -41.44
N GLN A 44 -1.64 -38.92 -42.50
CA GLN A 44 -1.17 -40.24 -42.92
C GLN A 44 -0.09 -40.73 -41.95
N SER A 45 -0.31 -41.97 -41.51
CA SER A 45 0.69 -42.88 -40.97
C SER A 45 1.85 -43.07 -41.94
N SER A 46 3.09 -43.03 -41.42
CA SER A 46 4.15 -43.93 -41.90
C SER A 46 5.21 -44.12 -40.82
N ASP A 47 5.32 -45.38 -40.42
CA ASP A 47 6.46 -46.00 -39.74
C ASP A 47 7.77 -45.74 -40.50
N GLN A 48 8.83 -45.36 -39.79
CA GLN A 48 10.17 -45.91 -40.02
C GLN A 48 10.97 -45.96 -38.70
N ALA A 49 11.29 -47.18 -38.31
CA ALA A 49 12.29 -47.52 -37.32
C ALA A 49 13.70 -47.43 -37.91
N ALA A 50 14.69 -47.00 -37.12
CA ALA A 50 16.01 -47.66 -37.00
C ALA A 50 17.01 -46.87 -36.13
N THR A 51 17.45 -47.52 -35.06
CA THR A 51 18.87 -47.76 -34.73
C THR A 51 19.75 -46.64 -34.13
N THR A 52 19.87 -46.71 -32.79
CA THR A 52 21.10 -46.89 -31.99
C THR A 52 22.31 -45.98 -32.23
N GLN A 53 22.70 -45.22 -31.20
CA GLN A 53 23.99 -45.41 -30.50
C GLN A 53 24.02 -44.67 -29.15
N ALA A 54 24.10 -45.44 -28.08
CA ALA A 54 24.36 -44.99 -26.72
C ALA A 54 25.87 -44.86 -26.51
N GLN A 55 26.33 -43.72 -26.00
CA GLN A 55 27.68 -43.55 -25.46
C GLN A 55 27.62 -43.66 -23.94
N THR A 56 28.16 -44.77 -23.47
CA THR A 56 28.49 -45.08 -22.08
C THR A 56 29.73 -44.30 -21.67
N VAL A 57 29.63 -43.49 -20.62
CA VAL A 57 30.79 -43.06 -19.83
C VAL A 57 30.55 -43.52 -18.39
N ALA A 58 31.40 -44.45 -17.95
CA ALA A 58 31.41 -44.98 -16.60
C ALA A 58 32.08 -43.98 -15.62
N PRO A 59 31.70 -44.01 -14.32
CA PRO A 59 32.22 -43.12 -13.29
C PRO A 59 33.48 -43.67 -12.62
N PRO A 60 34.34 -42.84 -12.01
CA PRO A 60 35.35 -43.34 -11.09
C PRO A 60 34.77 -43.54 -9.67
N ALA A 61 35.20 -44.65 -9.07
CA ALA A 61 34.86 -45.18 -7.77
C ALA A 61 35.47 -44.39 -6.59
N THR A 62 34.62 -44.18 -5.57
CA THR A 62 34.77 -44.55 -4.14
C THR A 62 35.90 -43.94 -3.30
N ALA A 63 35.50 -43.13 -2.30
CA ALA A 63 36.03 -43.22 -0.94
C ALA A 63 34.89 -43.00 0.07
N SER A 64 34.68 -44.01 0.92
CA SER A 64 33.69 -44.08 1.98
C SER A 64 34.06 -43.21 3.19
N GLN A 65 33.09 -42.52 3.79
CA GLN A 65 32.94 -42.44 5.25
C GLN A 65 31.45 -42.41 5.63
N THR A 66 31.10 -43.38 6.48
CA THR A 66 29.86 -43.58 7.22
C THR A 66 29.65 -42.50 8.29
N VAL A 67 28.41 -42.11 8.57
CA VAL A 67 27.76 -42.21 9.90
C VAL A 67 26.33 -41.61 9.85
N SER A 68 25.38 -42.51 10.12
CA SER A 68 24.08 -42.38 10.81
C SER A 68 23.02 -41.34 10.41
N THR A 69 21.91 -41.92 9.99
CA THR A 69 20.55 -41.40 9.75
C THR A 69 19.84 -40.93 11.02
N ASN A 70 19.00 -39.89 10.88
CA ASN A 70 17.74 -39.76 11.61
C ASN A 70 16.70 -39.13 10.68
N SER A 71 15.84 -39.98 10.12
CA SER A 71 14.61 -39.62 9.42
C SER A 71 13.46 -39.71 10.42
N ASN A 72 12.73 -38.63 10.65
CA ASN A 72 11.38 -38.71 11.19
C ASN A 72 10.40 -38.44 10.06
N ASP A 73 9.90 -39.54 9.51
CA ASP A 73 8.64 -39.64 8.79
C ASP A 73 7.51 -39.24 9.75
N TYR A 74 6.64 -38.33 9.33
CA TYR A 74 5.41 -38.00 10.03
C TYR A 74 4.23 -38.39 9.14
N SER A 75 3.80 -39.65 9.29
CA SER A 75 2.50 -40.13 8.84
C SER A 75 1.82 -40.79 10.03
N ASP A 76 0.76 -40.18 10.56
CA ASP A 76 -0.23 -40.94 11.32
C ASP A 76 -1.63 -40.35 11.18
N GLN A 77 -2.56 -41.26 10.88
CA GLN A 77 -3.99 -41.04 10.86
C GLN A 77 -4.53 -41.34 12.26
N GLY A 78 -5.27 -40.40 12.84
CA GLY A 78 -5.99 -40.61 14.10
C GLY A 78 -7.43 -40.13 13.98
N ALA A 79 -8.32 -41.04 13.61
CA ALA A 79 -9.76 -40.85 13.75
C ALA A 79 -10.12 -40.72 15.25
N ILE A 80 -10.89 -39.68 15.61
CA ILE A 80 -11.66 -39.67 16.85
C ILE A 80 -13.14 -39.40 16.54
N THR A 81 -13.91 -40.28 17.15
CA THR A 81 -15.35 -40.50 17.17
C THR A 81 -16.18 -39.27 17.50
N GLY A 82 -17.38 -39.21 16.92
CA GLY A 82 -18.35 -38.15 17.16
C GLY A 82 -18.98 -38.14 18.55
N ASN A 83 -19.70 -37.06 18.82
CA ASN A 83 -20.91 -37.11 19.61
C ASN A 83 -21.88 -36.02 19.15
N GLN A 84 -23.12 -36.45 18.91
CA GLN A 84 -24.28 -35.61 18.63
C GLN A 84 -24.81 -34.99 19.93
N ASP A 85 -25.78 -34.09 19.75
CA ASP A 85 -26.72 -33.55 20.74
C ASP A 85 -26.28 -32.30 21.52
N ASN A 86 -26.69 -31.13 21.03
CA ASN A 86 -27.77 -30.41 21.73
C ASN A 86 -28.39 -29.30 20.88
N GLN A 87 -29.65 -29.51 20.54
CA GLN A 87 -30.61 -28.48 20.15
C GLN A 87 -30.93 -27.60 21.38
N ARG A 88 -30.79 -26.28 21.25
CA ARG A 88 -31.60 -25.33 22.03
C ARG A 88 -32.03 -24.16 21.16
N GLU A 89 -33.31 -24.17 20.86
CA GLU A 89 -34.11 -23.00 20.48
C GLU A 89 -33.85 -21.83 21.43
N VAL A 90 -33.58 -20.66 20.87
CA VAL A 90 -33.88 -19.39 21.54
C VAL A 90 -34.53 -18.48 20.51
N GLY A 91 -35.78 -18.13 20.78
CA GLY A 91 -36.67 -17.47 19.86
C GLY A 91 -36.31 -16.02 19.55
N SER A 92 -36.63 -15.63 18.32
CA SER A 92 -36.77 -14.25 17.89
C SER A 92 -37.87 -13.56 18.70
N GLN A 93 -37.51 -12.55 19.49
CA GLN A 93 -38.44 -11.56 20.00
C GLN A 93 -38.12 -10.20 19.40
N SER A 94 -39.03 -9.77 18.54
CA SER A 94 -39.18 -8.42 18.01
C SER A 94 -39.42 -7.43 19.14
N ASN A 95 -38.54 -6.44 19.29
CA ASN A 95 -38.85 -5.24 20.08
C ASN A 95 -39.34 -4.13 19.14
N ALA A 96 -40.63 -3.86 19.25
CA ALA A 96 -41.30 -2.70 18.69
C ALA A 96 -40.89 -1.44 19.48
N ILE A 97 -40.53 -0.39 18.76
CA ILE A 97 -40.32 0.96 19.29
C ILE A 97 -41.71 1.62 19.42
N PRO A 98 -42.09 2.15 20.61
CA PRO A 98 -43.28 2.97 20.72
C PRO A 98 -42.99 4.40 20.22
N SER A 99 -43.80 4.83 19.26
CA SER A 99 -43.94 6.23 18.85
C SER A 99 -44.49 7.06 20.02
N GLU A 100 -43.71 8.02 20.53
CA GLU A 100 -44.24 9.12 21.32
C GLU A 100 -44.25 10.42 20.52
N THR A 101 -45.48 10.86 20.30
CA THR A 101 -45.93 12.19 19.90
C THR A 101 -45.39 13.27 20.85
N VAL A 102 -44.66 14.26 20.32
CA VAL A 102 -44.48 15.56 21.00
C VAL A 102 -45.03 16.67 20.12
N ALA A 103 -45.83 17.51 20.77
CA ALA A 103 -46.77 18.44 20.21
C ALA A 103 -46.15 19.67 19.55
N ASN A 104 -46.85 20.14 18.52
CA ASN A 104 -46.78 21.50 17.99
C ASN A 104 -47.06 22.54 19.08
N GLY A 105 -46.12 23.48 19.28
CA GLY A 105 -46.31 24.69 20.06
C GLY A 105 -45.98 25.92 19.21
N ALA A 106 -47.03 26.65 18.81
CA ALA A 106 -46.96 27.85 18.00
C ALA A 106 -46.53 29.09 18.82
N VAL A 107 -45.71 29.93 18.16
CA VAL A 107 -45.79 31.40 18.03
C VAL A 107 -46.28 32.22 19.23
N ALA A 108 -45.40 33.08 19.75
CA ALA A 108 -45.77 34.39 20.27
C ALA A 108 -44.69 35.44 19.96
N ASN A 109 -45.10 36.44 19.18
CA ASN A 109 -44.37 37.67 18.89
C ASN A 109 -44.42 38.63 20.09
N GLY A 110 -43.34 39.40 20.26
CA GLY A 110 -43.41 40.76 20.79
C GLY A 110 -42.64 41.01 22.08
N ALA A 111 -41.53 41.73 21.98
CA ALA A 111 -41.40 43.08 22.57
C ALA A 111 -39.95 43.56 22.51
N VAL A 112 -39.77 44.72 21.87
CA VAL A 112 -38.58 45.56 21.92
C VAL A 112 -38.46 46.20 23.30
N PRO A 113 -37.24 46.38 23.83
CA PRO A 113 -36.88 47.70 24.32
C PRO A 113 -35.54 48.20 23.75
N LYS A 114 -35.56 49.47 23.37
CA LYS A 114 -34.41 50.32 23.08
C LYS A 114 -33.63 50.66 24.36
N ASP A 115 -32.38 51.09 24.13
CA ASP A 115 -31.56 51.96 24.99
C ASP A 115 -30.73 51.29 26.11
N ARG A 116 -29.43 51.03 25.86
CA ARG A 116 -28.30 51.90 26.29
C ARG A 116 -26.94 51.19 26.35
N LYS A 117 -25.95 51.94 25.83
CA LYS A 117 -24.56 52.12 26.26
C LYS A 117 -23.52 51.03 25.93
N ALA A 118 -22.64 51.47 25.03
CA ALA A 118 -21.23 51.12 24.89
C ALA A 118 -20.57 50.60 26.17
N ASN A 119 -19.86 49.48 26.04
CA ASN A 119 -18.57 49.35 26.67
C ASN A 119 -17.56 48.69 25.73
N GLN A 120 -16.47 49.41 25.56
CA GLN A 120 -15.29 49.09 24.81
C GLN A 120 -14.44 48.16 25.69
N GLY A 121 -14.05 47.01 25.14
CA GLY A 121 -13.34 45.96 25.87
C GLY A 121 -12.79 44.95 24.89
N ASP A 122 -11.98 45.47 23.98
CA ASP A 122 -11.15 44.74 23.03
C ASP A 122 -10.32 43.68 23.76
N LYS A 123 -10.71 42.41 23.58
CA LYS A 123 -9.85 41.24 23.78
C LYS A 123 -10.16 40.27 22.65
N SER A 124 -9.84 40.70 21.44
CA SER A 124 -9.57 39.79 20.34
C SER A 124 -8.34 38.97 20.72
N SER A 125 -8.52 37.87 21.47
CA SER A 125 -7.52 36.83 21.58
C SER A 125 -7.45 36.15 20.22
N VAL A 126 -6.66 36.72 19.32
CA VAL A 126 -6.14 36.01 18.16
C VAL A 126 -5.37 34.84 18.75
N ALA A 127 -6.00 33.67 18.78
CA ALA A 127 -5.31 32.41 18.96
C ALA A 127 -4.36 32.32 17.77
N ILE A 128 -3.10 32.69 18.00
CA ILE A 128 -2.03 32.35 17.08
C ILE A 128 -2.01 30.82 17.13
N SER A 129 -2.62 30.18 16.14
CA SER A 129 -2.40 28.75 15.88
C SER A 129 -0.90 28.55 15.97
N GLY A 130 -0.48 27.86 17.03
CA GLY A 130 0.92 27.57 17.26
C GLY A 130 1.43 26.92 15.98
N VAL A 131 2.51 27.48 15.44
CA VAL A 131 3.24 26.85 14.34
C VAL A 131 3.56 25.43 14.82
N ARG A 132 2.84 24.44 14.28
CA ARG A 132 3.19 23.05 14.47
C ARG A 132 4.57 22.91 13.86
N THR A 133 5.55 22.69 14.71
CA THR A 133 6.89 22.34 14.24
C THR A 133 6.85 20.85 13.99
N ASP A 134 7.14 20.47 12.75
CA ASP A 134 7.34 19.09 12.35
C ASP A 134 8.52 18.57 13.16
N ALA A 135 8.21 17.77 14.17
CA ALA A 135 9.21 17.26 15.08
C ALA A 135 9.77 15.99 14.46
N VAL A 136 10.99 16.07 13.95
CA VAL A 136 11.75 14.91 13.46
C VAL A 136 11.75 13.84 14.57
N PRO A 137 11.24 12.62 14.30
CA PRO A 137 11.29 11.53 15.26
C PRO A 137 12.72 11.21 15.66
N SER A 138 12.95 10.87 16.93
CA SER A 138 14.27 10.46 17.41
C SER A 138 14.70 9.08 16.88
N ASP A 139 13.74 8.29 16.39
CA ASP A 139 13.93 6.96 15.85
C ASP A 139 13.17 6.87 14.53
N THR A 140 13.91 6.88 13.42
CA THR A 140 13.40 6.88 12.05
C THR A 140 13.60 5.53 11.36
N VAL A 141 13.88 4.48 12.15
CA VAL A 141 14.17 3.14 11.63
C VAL A 141 12.88 2.33 11.50
N MET A 142 12.72 1.70 10.35
CA MET A 142 11.70 0.70 10.07
C MET A 142 12.32 -0.70 10.12
N VAL A 143 11.83 -1.59 10.97
CA VAL A 143 12.30 -2.98 11.05
C VAL A 143 11.14 -3.91 10.63
N PRO A 144 11.20 -4.52 9.43
CA PRO A 144 10.15 -5.41 8.95
C PRO A 144 9.78 -6.54 9.89
N GLY A 145 8.47 -6.65 10.18
CA GLY A 145 7.92 -7.62 11.11
C GLY A 145 8.05 -7.24 12.58
N GLU A 146 8.65 -6.09 12.91
CA GLU A 146 8.92 -5.71 14.29
C GLU A 146 8.34 -4.33 14.65
N ARG A 147 8.74 -3.26 13.93
CA ARG A 147 8.39 -1.89 14.31
C ARG A 147 8.60 -0.83 13.20
N LEU A 148 7.93 0.31 13.37
CA LEU A 148 8.25 1.58 12.71
C LEU A 148 8.51 2.64 13.79
N GLY A 149 9.76 3.03 13.99
CA GLY A 149 10.13 3.90 15.10
C GLY A 149 9.58 3.34 16.43
N PRO A 150 8.74 4.09 17.17
CA PRO A 150 8.13 3.64 18.42
C PRO A 150 6.90 2.72 18.24
N VAL A 151 6.36 2.56 17.03
CA VAL A 151 5.16 1.75 16.77
C VAL A 151 5.56 0.28 16.59
N THR A 152 4.96 -0.62 17.37
CA THR A 152 5.27 -2.07 17.39
C THR A 152 4.01 -2.90 17.20
N LEU A 153 4.14 -4.23 17.07
CA LEU A 153 3.01 -5.16 17.00
C LEU A 153 1.99 -5.03 18.15
N THR A 154 2.43 -4.57 19.32
CA THR A 154 1.55 -4.43 20.50
C THR A 154 1.07 -3.00 20.72
N SER A 155 1.37 -2.07 19.82
CA SER A 155 0.92 -0.68 19.95
C SER A 155 -0.58 -0.59 19.75
N THR A 156 -1.26 0.11 20.65
CA THR A 156 -2.68 0.44 20.57
C THR A 156 -2.89 1.87 20.09
N TYR A 157 -4.13 2.23 19.74
CA TYR A 157 -4.47 3.63 19.47
C TYR A 157 -4.15 4.56 20.67
N ALA A 158 -4.31 4.07 21.90
CA ALA A 158 -3.97 4.82 23.10
C ALA A 158 -2.46 5.10 23.18
N ASP A 159 -1.62 4.13 22.83
CA ASP A 159 -0.17 4.30 22.79
C ASP A 159 0.25 5.32 21.72
N LEU A 160 -0.39 5.32 20.54
CA LEU A 160 -0.16 6.35 19.53
C LEU A 160 -0.53 7.74 20.06
N MET A 161 -1.65 7.85 20.78
CA MET A 161 -2.11 9.12 21.35
C MET A 161 -1.16 9.64 22.42
N GLU A 162 -0.61 8.77 23.26
CA GLU A 162 0.41 9.13 24.25
C GLU A 162 1.73 9.54 23.59
N THR A 163 2.16 8.79 22.56
CA THR A 163 3.45 8.98 21.87
C THR A 163 3.47 10.23 21.01
N PHE A 164 2.42 10.43 20.19
CA PHE A 164 2.38 11.48 19.17
C PHE A 164 1.46 12.65 19.52
N GLY A 165 0.54 12.46 20.47
CA GLY A 165 -0.48 13.44 20.83
C GLY A 165 -1.73 13.33 19.96
N ARG A 166 -2.90 13.44 20.59
CA ARG A 166 -4.21 13.29 19.93
C ARG A 166 -4.38 14.19 18.69
N ASP A 167 -3.84 15.40 18.75
CA ASP A 167 -3.95 16.43 17.71
C ASP A 167 -3.21 16.09 16.41
N ARG A 168 -2.32 15.08 16.45
CA ARG A 168 -1.58 14.54 15.29
C ARG A 168 -2.20 13.25 14.74
N LEU A 169 -3.30 12.78 15.32
CA LEU A 169 -3.98 11.57 14.89
C LEU A 169 -5.29 11.92 14.19
N SER A 170 -5.53 11.32 13.03
CA SER A 170 -6.82 11.40 12.34
C SER A 170 -7.25 10.04 11.83
N ASP A 171 -8.56 9.81 11.81
CA ASP A 171 -9.14 8.65 11.16
C ASP A 171 -9.09 8.88 9.64
N THR A 172 -8.69 7.86 8.90
CA THR A 172 -8.59 7.90 7.44
C THR A 172 -8.99 6.55 6.84
N GLU A 173 -9.05 6.48 5.52
CA GLU A 173 -9.12 5.24 4.77
C GLU A 173 -7.88 5.11 3.89
N VAL A 174 -7.36 3.89 3.76
CA VAL A 174 -6.22 3.57 2.87
C VAL A 174 -6.62 2.52 1.84
N HIS A 175 -6.03 2.60 0.64
CA HIS A 175 -6.32 1.69 -0.45
C HIS A 175 -5.54 0.38 -0.30
N LEU A 176 -6.24 -0.76 -0.34
CA LEU A 176 -5.61 -2.08 -0.25
C LEU A 176 -5.28 -2.70 -1.61
N GLY A 177 -5.84 -2.15 -2.70
CA GLY A 177 -5.82 -2.74 -4.04
C GLY A 177 -7.23 -3.15 -4.49
N GLU A 178 -7.44 -3.27 -5.80
CA GLU A 178 -8.68 -3.72 -6.44
C GLU A 178 -9.91 -2.87 -6.06
N GLY A 179 -9.70 -1.58 -5.78
CA GLY A 179 -10.74 -0.66 -5.32
C GLY A 179 -11.20 -0.86 -3.88
N PHE A 180 -10.54 -1.72 -3.09
CA PHE A 180 -10.85 -1.89 -1.68
C PHE A 180 -10.17 -0.81 -0.83
N MET A 181 -10.93 -0.29 0.13
CA MET A 181 -10.46 0.64 1.16
C MET A 181 -10.58 -0.02 2.53
N THR A 182 -9.72 0.36 3.46
CA THR A 182 -9.85 -0.02 4.88
C THR A 182 -9.61 1.17 5.80
N SER A 183 -10.25 1.15 6.96
CA SER A 183 -10.05 2.18 7.98
C SER A 183 -8.65 2.10 8.59
N ALA A 184 -8.04 3.27 8.79
CA ALA A 184 -6.72 3.43 9.37
C ALA A 184 -6.67 4.64 10.30
N THR A 185 -5.58 4.73 11.07
CA THR A 185 -5.22 5.96 11.79
C THR A 185 -4.00 6.58 11.12
N HIS A 186 -4.16 7.79 10.60
CA HIS A 186 -3.06 8.60 10.09
C HIS A 186 -2.35 9.31 11.26
N VAL A 187 -1.02 9.27 11.24
CA VAL A 187 -0.13 9.98 12.17
C VAL A 187 0.58 11.08 11.39
N ASP A 188 0.19 12.33 11.65
CA ASP A 188 0.75 13.53 11.02
C ASP A 188 2.00 13.99 11.77
N LEU A 189 3.17 13.75 11.18
CA LEU A 189 4.50 14.15 11.66
C LEU A 189 5.22 15.07 10.65
N GLY A 190 4.47 15.68 9.73
CA GLY A 190 5.00 16.41 8.58
C GLY A 190 5.30 15.50 7.38
N ASP A 191 5.69 16.12 6.27
CA ASP A 191 5.81 15.47 4.96
C ASP A 191 6.78 14.27 4.97
N ASP A 192 7.85 14.35 5.75
CA ASP A 192 8.91 13.33 5.75
C ASP A 192 8.57 12.09 6.59
N TYR A 193 7.73 12.23 7.63
CA TYR A 193 7.61 11.20 8.67
C TYR A 193 6.18 10.73 8.94
N SER A 194 5.20 11.27 8.23
CA SER A 194 3.82 10.82 8.38
C SER A 194 3.65 9.37 7.90
N PHE A 195 2.65 8.68 8.44
CA PHE A 195 2.30 7.30 8.07
C PHE A 195 0.85 6.96 8.48
N SER A 196 0.33 5.86 7.96
CA SER A 196 -1.00 5.33 8.26
C SER A 196 -0.92 3.95 8.90
N VAL A 197 -1.60 3.75 10.02
CA VAL A 197 -1.70 2.46 10.73
C VAL A 197 -3.02 1.79 10.40
N VAL A 198 -2.97 0.63 9.75
CA VAL A 198 -4.10 -0.27 9.57
C VAL A 198 -4.19 -1.19 10.78
N TRP A 199 -5.39 -1.35 11.33
CA TRP A 199 -5.61 -2.09 12.57
C TRP A 199 -6.14 -3.51 12.32
N THR A 200 -5.89 -4.43 13.25
CA THR A 200 -6.44 -5.79 13.22
C THR A 200 -7.95 -5.85 13.47
N ASP A 201 -8.49 -4.83 14.13
CA ASP A 201 -9.87 -4.75 14.58
C ASP A 201 -10.33 -3.29 14.72
N GLY A 202 -11.64 -3.09 14.87
CA GLY A 202 -12.24 -1.77 15.01
C GLY A 202 -11.94 -1.06 16.34
N ASP A 203 -11.54 -1.80 17.37
CA ASP A 203 -11.14 -1.26 18.68
C ASP A 203 -9.68 -0.80 18.70
N ARG A 204 -8.93 -1.05 17.60
CA ARG A 204 -7.56 -0.60 17.37
C ARG A 204 -6.58 -1.13 18.42
N THR A 205 -6.70 -2.43 18.71
CA THR A 205 -5.93 -3.09 19.78
C THR A 205 -4.54 -3.55 19.34
N ALA A 206 -4.32 -3.78 18.04
CA ALA A 206 -3.01 -4.07 17.48
C ALA A 206 -2.91 -3.62 16.01
N PRO A 207 -1.72 -3.22 15.53
CA PRO A 207 -1.52 -2.91 14.12
C PRO A 207 -1.48 -4.18 13.29
N LEU A 208 -2.14 -4.16 12.14
CA LEU A 208 -1.99 -5.17 11.10
C LEU A 208 -0.78 -4.82 10.22
N GLU A 209 -0.82 -3.63 9.61
CA GLU A 209 0.22 -3.11 8.74
C GLU A 209 0.32 -1.58 8.81
N ILE A 210 1.46 -1.05 8.41
CA ILE A 210 1.74 0.37 8.30
C ILE A 210 2.00 0.72 6.84
N ARG A 211 1.41 1.83 6.39
CA ARG A 211 1.38 2.31 4.99
C ARG A 211 1.63 3.80 4.93
N ASP A 212 1.64 4.33 3.70
CA ASP A 212 1.76 5.77 3.39
C ASP A 212 2.97 6.42 4.07
N LEU A 213 4.10 5.70 4.12
CA LEU A 213 5.29 6.15 4.81
C LEU A 213 5.92 7.33 4.07
N GLY A 214 6.20 8.41 4.79
CA GLY A 214 7.04 9.49 4.29
C GLY A 214 8.50 9.04 4.04
N PRO A 215 9.27 9.81 3.23
CA PRO A 215 10.63 9.49 2.81
C PRO A 215 11.67 9.43 3.93
N GLY A 216 11.35 9.94 5.12
CA GLY A 216 12.26 9.96 6.27
C GLY A 216 12.42 8.59 6.95
N TRP A 217 11.56 7.61 6.63
CA TRP A 217 11.64 6.25 7.17
C TRP A 217 12.53 5.36 6.31
N GLN A 218 13.40 4.57 6.95
CA GLN A 218 14.29 3.64 6.23
C GLN A 218 14.52 2.33 6.99
N THR A 219 14.78 1.25 6.25
CA THR A 219 15.23 -0.02 6.84
C THR A 219 16.68 0.07 7.34
N PRO A 220 17.18 -0.88 8.15
CA PRO A 220 18.59 -0.98 8.49
C PRO A 220 19.52 -1.08 7.27
N GLU A 221 19.02 -1.67 6.18
CA GLU A 221 19.71 -1.78 4.88
C GLU A 221 19.61 -0.50 4.05
N GLY A 222 18.84 0.49 4.49
CA GLY A 222 18.68 1.79 3.84
C GLY A 222 17.55 1.86 2.82
N ILE A 223 16.67 0.86 2.71
CA ILE A 223 15.52 0.93 1.79
C ILE A 223 14.51 1.96 2.33
N HIS A 224 14.10 2.90 1.49
CA HIS A 224 13.17 3.98 1.83
C HIS A 224 12.28 4.38 0.65
N TYR A 225 11.21 5.12 0.91
CA TYR A 225 10.36 5.73 -0.12
C TYR A 225 11.17 6.73 -0.96
N GLY A 226 11.02 6.70 -2.29
CA GLY A 226 11.78 7.50 -3.24
C GLY A 226 13.20 6.99 -3.54
N MET A 227 13.58 5.82 -3.01
CA MET A 227 14.85 5.17 -3.41
C MET A 227 14.80 4.81 -4.91
N SER A 228 15.87 5.09 -5.66
CA SER A 228 15.90 4.75 -7.09
C SER A 228 15.98 3.24 -7.32
N PHE A 229 15.52 2.79 -8.49
CA PHE A 229 15.58 1.38 -8.85
C PHE A 229 17.02 0.82 -8.89
N ASP A 230 17.98 1.61 -9.35
CA ASP A 230 19.40 1.22 -9.35
C ASP A 230 19.91 1.00 -7.91
N GLN A 231 19.60 1.91 -6.98
CA GLN A 231 19.96 1.77 -5.56
C GLN A 231 19.29 0.54 -4.92
N LEU A 232 18.04 0.27 -5.30
CA LEU A 232 17.32 -0.92 -4.85
C LEU A 232 17.99 -2.20 -5.38
N GLN A 233 18.43 -2.23 -6.64
CA GLN A 233 19.19 -3.35 -7.20
C GLN A 233 20.55 -3.54 -6.55
N GLU A 234 21.25 -2.46 -6.19
CA GLU A 234 22.50 -2.54 -5.42
C GLU A 234 22.27 -3.18 -4.03
N THR A 235 21.13 -2.89 -3.41
CA THR A 235 20.76 -3.40 -2.08
C THR A 235 20.29 -4.86 -2.11
N LEU A 236 19.41 -5.21 -3.06
CA LEU A 236 18.77 -6.53 -3.13
C LEU A 236 19.51 -7.54 -4.01
N GLY A 237 20.39 -7.06 -4.90
CA GLY A 237 20.90 -7.84 -6.03
C GLY A 237 19.86 -7.96 -7.14
N SER A 238 19.95 -9.03 -7.94
CA SER A 238 18.93 -9.34 -8.94
C SER A 238 17.69 -9.90 -8.25
N PHE A 239 16.53 -9.29 -8.53
CA PHE A 239 15.22 -9.73 -8.06
C PHE A 239 14.21 -9.85 -9.20
N GLU A 240 13.01 -10.35 -8.91
CA GLU A 240 11.85 -10.29 -9.79
C GLU A 240 10.82 -9.28 -9.25
N LEU A 241 10.04 -8.69 -10.14
CA LEU A 241 8.91 -7.83 -9.80
C LEU A 241 7.72 -8.09 -10.73
N LEU A 242 6.51 -7.85 -10.23
CA LEU A 242 5.30 -7.91 -11.05
C LEU A 242 5.29 -6.76 -12.05
N GLY A 243 4.78 -7.01 -13.26
CA GLY A 243 4.66 -5.98 -14.30
C GLY A 243 3.74 -4.82 -13.91
N PHE A 244 3.81 -3.72 -14.65
CA PHE A 244 3.07 -2.48 -14.35
C PHE A 244 1.64 -2.45 -14.91
N GLY A 245 0.90 -1.38 -14.61
CA GLY A 245 -0.41 -1.08 -15.21
C GLY A 245 -1.62 -1.63 -14.46
N TRP A 246 -1.46 -2.00 -13.18
CA TRP A 246 -2.50 -2.51 -12.30
C TRP A 246 -2.11 -2.28 -10.83
N ASP A 247 -3.05 -2.46 -9.90
CA ASP A 247 -2.93 -2.02 -8.49
C ASP A 247 -1.81 -2.72 -7.69
N TYR A 248 -1.35 -3.88 -8.16
CA TYR A 248 -0.24 -4.63 -7.58
C TYR A 248 1.06 -4.54 -8.40
N GLY A 249 1.04 -3.74 -9.48
CA GLY A 249 2.18 -3.61 -10.36
C GLY A 249 3.41 -3.04 -9.68
N GLY A 250 4.58 -3.49 -10.12
CA GLY A 250 5.86 -3.09 -9.54
C GLY A 250 6.19 -3.74 -8.20
N THR A 251 5.36 -4.66 -7.70
CA THR A 251 5.64 -5.38 -6.44
C THR A 251 6.89 -6.25 -6.60
N VAL A 252 7.88 -6.00 -5.75
CA VAL A 252 9.15 -6.75 -5.70
C VAL A 252 8.95 -8.08 -4.96
N MET A 253 9.45 -9.16 -5.55
CA MET A 253 9.45 -10.50 -4.97
C MET A 253 10.72 -10.70 -4.13
N LEU A 254 10.60 -10.61 -2.81
CA LEU A 254 11.74 -10.65 -1.89
C LEU A 254 12.31 -12.06 -1.70
N GLU A 255 11.54 -13.11 -1.99
CA GLU A 255 11.86 -14.53 -1.71
C GLU A 255 13.18 -14.99 -2.35
N THR A 256 13.59 -14.34 -3.44
CA THR A 256 14.79 -14.67 -4.20
C THR A 256 15.97 -13.74 -3.90
N THR A 257 15.81 -12.79 -2.97
CA THR A 257 16.79 -11.72 -2.68
C THR A 257 17.60 -11.99 -1.42
N THR A 258 18.61 -11.15 -1.17
CA THR A 258 19.36 -11.12 0.10
C THR A 258 18.47 -10.84 1.32
N LEU A 259 17.29 -10.24 1.10
CA LEU A 259 16.31 -9.88 2.14
C LEU A 259 15.09 -10.81 2.16
N ALA A 260 15.22 -12.06 1.69
CA ALA A 260 14.14 -13.05 1.72
C ALA A 260 13.53 -13.27 3.13
N HIS A 261 14.27 -12.99 4.19
CA HIS A 261 13.78 -13.04 5.58
C HIS A 261 12.73 -11.96 5.93
N TYR A 262 12.57 -10.96 5.06
CA TYR A 262 11.50 -9.95 5.08
C TYR A 262 10.31 -10.29 4.19
N SER A 263 10.35 -11.39 3.43
CA SER A 263 9.16 -11.87 2.71
C SER A 263 7.98 -12.03 3.68
N GLY A 264 6.80 -11.55 3.26
CA GLY A 264 5.58 -11.50 4.08
C GLY A 264 5.56 -10.40 5.16
N LYS A 265 6.69 -9.76 5.47
CA LYS A 265 6.83 -8.70 6.48
C LYS A 265 6.96 -7.30 5.89
N MET A 266 7.46 -7.20 4.67
CA MET A 266 7.58 -5.96 3.93
C MET A 266 7.15 -6.18 2.49
N ILE A 267 6.40 -5.21 1.96
CA ILE A 267 6.11 -5.11 0.53
C ILE A 267 6.82 -3.86 0.03
N ILE A 268 7.56 -4.01 -1.06
CA ILE A 268 8.20 -2.91 -1.79
C ILE A 268 7.52 -2.84 -3.15
N ARG A 269 7.08 -1.65 -3.55
CA ARG A 269 6.63 -1.40 -4.94
C ARG A 269 7.43 -0.29 -5.56
N VAL A 270 7.78 -0.50 -6.82
CA VAL A 270 8.45 0.48 -7.67
C VAL A 270 7.53 0.93 -8.79
N GLU A 271 7.67 2.16 -9.23
CA GLU A 271 6.95 2.66 -10.40
C GLU A 271 7.86 3.47 -11.32
N PRO A 272 7.59 3.50 -12.63
CA PRO A 272 8.18 4.47 -13.54
C PRO A 272 7.64 5.87 -13.27
N SER A 273 8.48 6.88 -13.49
CA SER A 273 8.07 8.27 -13.45
C SER A 273 6.89 8.55 -14.37
N THR A 274 6.08 9.54 -14.01
CA THR A 274 4.96 9.99 -14.85
C THR A 274 5.39 10.36 -16.27
N SER A 275 6.59 10.91 -16.45
CA SER A 275 7.14 11.25 -17.76
C SER A 275 7.44 10.03 -18.63
N ASP A 276 7.79 8.90 -18.02
CA ASP A 276 8.06 7.65 -18.74
C ASP A 276 6.78 6.98 -19.22
N TRP A 277 5.69 7.09 -18.45
CA TRP A 277 4.37 6.64 -18.90
C TRP A 277 3.93 7.33 -20.20
N GLU A 278 4.25 8.61 -20.36
CA GLU A 278 3.92 9.38 -21.56
C GLU A 278 4.87 9.10 -22.73
N THR A 279 6.17 9.03 -22.44
CA THR A 279 7.22 9.03 -23.49
C THR A 279 7.73 7.65 -23.88
N LYS A 280 7.52 6.62 -23.04
CA LYS A 280 8.03 5.25 -23.20
C LYS A 280 6.94 4.19 -23.09
N SER A 281 5.70 4.54 -23.45
CA SER A 281 4.53 3.65 -23.35
C SER A 281 4.71 2.28 -24.04
N GLU A 282 5.31 2.22 -25.24
CA GLU A 282 5.57 0.93 -25.92
C GLU A 282 6.54 0.04 -25.16
N GLN A 283 7.54 0.62 -24.48
CA GLN A 283 8.50 -0.09 -23.65
C GLN A 283 7.81 -0.60 -22.38
N LEU A 284 7.00 0.24 -21.74
CA LEU A 284 6.22 -0.12 -20.54
C LEU A 284 5.19 -1.23 -20.81
N LEU A 285 4.54 -1.23 -21.98
CA LEU A 285 3.62 -2.29 -22.38
C LEU A 285 4.29 -3.68 -22.42
N ARG A 286 5.61 -3.76 -22.64
CA ARG A 286 6.35 -5.04 -22.66
C ARG A 286 6.64 -5.59 -21.27
N VAL A 287 6.50 -4.77 -20.24
CA VAL A 287 6.69 -5.10 -18.82
C VAL A 287 5.44 -4.78 -18.01
N SER A 288 4.28 -4.83 -18.66
CA SER A 288 2.96 -4.64 -18.06
C SER A 288 2.27 -5.97 -17.81
N GLY A 289 1.33 -5.98 -16.87
CA GLY A 289 0.53 -7.15 -16.50
C GLY A 289 1.00 -7.85 -15.23
N ASP A 290 0.34 -8.94 -14.89
CA ASP A 290 0.44 -9.63 -13.60
C ASP A 290 1.58 -10.68 -13.52
N GLN A 291 2.38 -10.78 -14.57
CA GLN A 291 3.47 -11.75 -14.63
C GLN A 291 4.75 -11.19 -13.97
N PRO A 292 5.59 -12.05 -13.39
CA PRO A 292 6.91 -11.66 -12.92
C PRO A 292 7.85 -11.29 -14.08
N PHE A 293 8.68 -10.29 -13.86
CA PHE A 293 9.79 -9.89 -14.73
C PHE A 293 11.08 -9.80 -13.91
N SER A 294 12.19 -10.24 -14.49
CA SER A 294 13.51 -10.02 -13.89
C SER A 294 13.85 -8.53 -13.85
N SER A 295 14.38 -8.05 -12.73
CA SER A 295 14.88 -6.67 -12.56
C SER A 295 15.98 -6.29 -13.57
N THR A 296 16.63 -7.26 -14.21
CA THR A 296 17.60 -7.02 -15.30
C THR A 296 16.98 -7.07 -16.70
N ASN A 297 15.64 -7.05 -16.82
CA ASN A 297 14.96 -7.03 -18.11
C ASN A 297 15.37 -5.77 -18.90
N PRO A 298 15.78 -5.89 -20.18
CA PRO A 298 16.21 -4.74 -20.97
C PRO A 298 15.13 -3.69 -21.16
N ASN A 299 13.84 -4.03 -21.01
CA ASN A 299 12.75 -3.06 -21.06
C ASN A 299 12.64 -2.20 -19.79
N PHE A 300 13.36 -2.50 -18.71
CA PHE A 300 13.52 -1.57 -17.58
C PHE A 300 14.67 -0.58 -17.79
N SER A 301 15.55 -0.85 -18.75
CA SER A 301 16.71 0.00 -19.00
C SER A 301 16.28 1.39 -19.46
N GLY A 302 16.82 2.40 -18.78
CA GLY A 302 16.55 3.80 -19.07
C GLY A 302 15.18 4.27 -18.61
N LEU A 303 14.39 3.46 -17.89
CA LEU A 303 13.24 3.96 -17.14
C LEU A 303 13.74 4.63 -15.86
N ASP A 304 13.20 5.81 -15.55
CA ASP A 304 13.38 6.49 -14.28
C ASP A 304 12.35 5.91 -13.30
N MET A 305 12.79 4.93 -12.50
CA MET A 305 11.94 4.20 -11.57
C MET A 305 12.39 4.43 -10.13
N GLU A 306 11.42 4.49 -9.22
CA GLU A 306 11.65 4.67 -7.79
C GLU A 306 10.69 3.83 -6.96
N VAL A 307 11.06 3.59 -5.69
CA VAL A 307 10.19 2.99 -4.69
C VAL A 307 9.08 3.99 -4.34
N TYR A 308 7.84 3.69 -4.69
CA TYR A 308 6.69 4.57 -4.40
C TYR A 308 5.80 4.03 -3.28
N GLU A 309 5.95 2.77 -2.89
CA GLU A 309 5.19 2.22 -1.78
C GLU A 309 6.04 1.26 -0.96
N LEU A 310 6.01 1.47 0.35
CA LEU A 310 6.48 0.55 1.35
C LEU A 310 5.30 0.20 2.24
N ILE A 311 5.06 -1.10 2.45
CA ILE A 311 4.05 -1.59 3.40
C ILE A 311 4.77 -2.46 4.40
N LEU A 312 4.62 -2.11 5.67
CA LEU A 312 5.22 -2.85 6.78
C LEU A 312 4.15 -3.70 7.46
N ARG A 313 4.28 -5.02 7.40
CA ARG A 313 3.41 -5.93 8.16
C ARG A 313 4.05 -6.22 9.50
N LEU A 314 3.38 -5.85 10.57
CA LEU A 314 3.83 -6.12 11.94
C LEU A 314 3.32 -7.47 12.42
N ASN A 315 2.15 -7.90 11.94
CA ASN A 315 1.54 -9.19 12.24
C ASN A 315 1.62 -10.13 11.02
N ALA A 316 2.83 -10.52 10.63
CA ALA A 316 3.04 -11.51 9.57
C ALA A 316 2.92 -12.92 10.18
N LEU A 317 1.90 -13.68 9.75
CA LEU A 317 1.71 -15.10 10.08
C LEU A 317 2.65 -15.99 9.26
#